data_AF-A0A9D5BUQ0-F1
#
_entry.id   AF-A0A9D5BUQ0-F1
#
_cell.length_a   1.000
_cell.length_b   1.000
_cell.length_c   1.000
_cell.angle_alpha   90.00
_cell.angle_beta   90.00
_cell.angle_gamma   90.00
#
_symmetry.space_group_name_H-M   'P 1'
#
loop_
_entity.id
_entity.type
_entity.pdbx_description
1 polymer ?
#
loop_
_entity_poly.entity_id
_entity_poly.type
_entity_poly.pdbx_seq_one_letter_code
_entity_poly.pdbx_strand_id
1 'polypeptide(L)'
;MIVCCSGRSGGPSSIPKLEPFSRSRIDRLVKDPPFLQKAEDDLTEYCSTLEGDKSYSCWMAYFELKDLEEEMTQEDVEKFVRQAGGVKALINCLHGITAMQKKQEEKATRPVALNGKTDKRNPFPVPDGIPKSQEELEEEEEGRMPDSPFTRLLRSMGKLPAWYSQPPDHETD
;
A
#
# COMPACT_ATOMS: atom_id res chain seq x y z
N MET A 1 -9.12 -2.20 -68.39
CA MET A 1 -8.03 -1.38 -68.98
C MET A 1 -6.83 -1.55 -68.06
N ILE A 2 -5.88 -2.41 -68.44
CA ILE A 2 -4.69 -2.71 -67.63
C ILE A 2 -3.61 -1.72 -68.04
N VAL A 3 -3.20 -0.87 -67.11
CA VAL A 3 -2.13 0.10 -67.33
C VAL A 3 -0.79 -0.59 -67.07
N CYS A 4 -0.11 -0.97 -68.15
CA CYS A 4 1.26 -1.46 -68.10
C CYS A 4 2.22 -0.26 -68.18
N CYS A 5 2.82 0.12 -67.06
CA CYS A 5 3.89 1.11 -67.05
C CYS A 5 5.22 0.43 -67.40
N SER A 6 5.67 0.59 -68.64
CA SER A 6 7.04 0.25 -69.07
C SER A 6 8.02 1.31 -68.57
N GLY A 7 8.65 1.07 -67.43
CA GLY A 7 9.78 1.87 -66.94
C GLY A 7 11.08 1.52 -67.66
N ARG A 8 11.63 2.48 -68.41
CA ARG A 8 12.92 2.40 -69.13
C ARG A 8 14.07 2.07 -68.18
N SER A 9 14.93 1.18 -68.66
CA SER A 9 16.26 0.85 -68.14
C SER A 9 17.16 2.08 -68.02
N GLY A 10 17.59 2.42 -66.80
CA GLY A 10 18.63 3.40 -66.54
C GLY A 10 19.51 2.96 -65.37
N GLY A 11 20.73 2.48 -65.67
CA GLY A 11 21.94 2.43 -64.82
C GLY A 11 21.90 1.70 -63.46
N PRO A 12 23.01 1.08 -63.01
CA PRO A 12 23.08 0.43 -61.69
C PRO A 12 23.28 1.46 -60.57
N SER A 13 22.32 2.36 -60.35
CA SER A 13 22.31 3.22 -59.17
C SER A 13 21.68 2.45 -58.00
N SER A 14 22.54 1.80 -57.22
CA SER A 14 22.38 1.41 -55.82
C SER A 14 20.96 1.50 -55.23
N ILE A 15 20.05 0.62 -55.64
CA ILE A 15 18.87 0.33 -54.82
C ILE A 15 19.40 -0.53 -53.67
N PRO A 16 19.46 -0.03 -52.41
CA PRO A 16 19.84 -0.87 -51.29
C PRO A 16 18.83 -2.02 -51.24
N LYS A 17 19.31 -3.25 -51.38
CA LYS A 17 18.48 -4.45 -51.26
C LYS A 17 17.91 -4.45 -49.85
N LEU A 18 16.65 -4.07 -49.72
CA LEU A 18 15.92 -4.18 -48.46
C LEU A 18 15.72 -5.66 -48.17
N GLU A 19 15.96 -6.05 -46.92
CA GLU A 19 15.62 -7.37 -46.42
C GLU A 19 14.16 -7.71 -46.77
N PRO A 20 13.86 -8.93 -47.22
CA PRO A 20 12.50 -9.33 -47.51
C PRO A 20 11.59 -9.10 -46.30
N PHE A 21 10.42 -8.48 -46.52
CA PHE A 21 9.42 -8.20 -45.48
C PHE A 21 8.89 -9.46 -44.77
N SER A 22 9.19 -10.65 -45.29
CA SER A 22 8.88 -11.93 -44.66
C SER A 22 9.91 -12.26 -43.57
N ARG A 23 9.77 -11.62 -42.41
CA ARG A 23 10.46 -12.11 -41.20
C ARG A 23 10.00 -13.54 -40.90
N SER A 24 10.95 -14.45 -40.71
CA SER A 24 10.66 -15.83 -40.34
C SER A 24 9.98 -15.86 -38.97
N ARG A 25 9.11 -16.84 -38.70
CA ARG A 25 8.49 -17.02 -37.36
C ARG A 25 9.54 -17.16 -36.25
N ILE A 26 10.73 -17.62 -36.61
CA ILE A 26 11.88 -17.83 -35.72
C ILE A 26 12.51 -16.48 -35.35
N ASP A 27 12.64 -15.55 -36.29
CA ASP A 27 13.17 -14.19 -36.04
C ASP A 27 12.29 -13.37 -35.08
N ARG A 28 10.98 -13.68 -35.01
CA ARG A 28 10.07 -13.08 -34.01
C ARG A 28 10.32 -13.64 -32.60
N LEU A 29 10.47 -14.96 -32.49
CA LEU A 29 10.73 -15.64 -31.22
C LEU A 29 12.06 -15.21 -30.58
N VAL A 30 13.06 -14.87 -31.40
CA VAL A 30 14.40 -14.46 -30.91
C VAL A 30 14.41 -13.02 -30.38
N LYS A 31 13.43 -12.19 -30.75
CA LYS A 31 13.36 -10.77 -30.37
C LYS A 31 12.32 -10.44 -29.31
N ASP A 32 11.30 -11.28 -29.15
CA ASP A 32 10.30 -11.03 -28.12
C ASP A 32 10.92 -11.33 -26.75
N PRO A 33 10.97 -10.35 -25.83
CA PRO A 33 11.45 -10.59 -24.48
C PRO A 33 10.58 -11.67 -23.80
N PRO A 34 11.13 -12.40 -22.82
CA PRO A 34 10.37 -13.37 -22.05
C PRO A 34 9.09 -12.72 -21.53
N PHE A 35 8.00 -13.47 -21.50
CA PHE A 35 6.66 -12.92 -21.25
C PHE A 35 6.58 -12.16 -19.92
N LEU A 36 7.28 -12.63 -18.88
CA LEU A 36 7.41 -11.96 -17.59
C LEU A 36 8.09 -10.60 -17.70
N GLN A 37 9.20 -10.52 -18.43
CA GLN A 37 9.90 -9.25 -18.61
C GLN A 37 9.02 -8.22 -19.30
N LYS A 38 8.19 -8.65 -20.27
CA LYS A 38 7.19 -7.74 -20.85
C LYS A 38 6.15 -7.28 -19.82
N ALA A 39 5.66 -8.19 -18.98
CA ALA A 39 4.70 -7.83 -17.94
C ALA A 39 5.30 -6.86 -16.90
N GLU A 40 6.57 -7.01 -16.58
CA GLU A 40 7.33 -6.09 -15.74
C GLU A 40 7.49 -4.73 -16.40
N ASP A 41 7.90 -4.68 -17.65
CA ASP A 41 8.01 -3.45 -18.43
C ASP A 41 6.66 -2.72 -18.48
N ASP A 42 5.57 -3.44 -18.80
CA ASP A 42 4.20 -2.90 -18.84
C ASP A 42 3.77 -2.36 -17.45
N LEU A 43 4.19 -3.01 -16.36
CA LEU A 43 3.87 -2.61 -14.99
C LEU A 43 4.67 -1.38 -14.57
N THR A 44 5.97 -1.31 -14.88
CA THR A 44 6.81 -0.14 -14.61
C THR A 44 6.36 1.08 -15.41
N GLU A 45 6.01 0.90 -16.68
CA GLU A 45 5.43 1.95 -17.51
C GLU A 45 4.15 2.46 -16.86
N TYR A 46 3.23 1.56 -16.48
CA TYR A 46 1.99 1.96 -15.80
C TYR A 46 2.24 2.69 -14.48
N CYS A 47 3.16 2.21 -13.62
CA CYS A 47 3.47 2.88 -12.36
C CYS A 47 4.05 4.29 -12.56
N SER A 48 4.82 4.50 -13.64
CA SER A 48 5.37 5.82 -13.98
C SER A 48 4.29 6.85 -14.38
N THR A 49 3.12 6.40 -14.83
CA THR A 49 2.00 7.29 -15.20
C THR A 49 1.14 7.72 -14.01
N LEU A 50 1.33 7.12 -12.84
CA LEU A 50 0.55 7.40 -11.63
C LEU A 50 1.29 8.36 -10.70
N GLU A 51 0.54 9.06 -9.85
CA GLU A 51 1.06 9.94 -8.81
C GLU A 51 0.46 9.62 -7.44
N GLY A 52 1.18 10.00 -6.36
CA GLY A 52 0.76 9.85 -4.97
C GLY A 52 0.66 8.40 -4.49
N ASP A 53 -0.31 8.10 -3.63
CA ASP A 53 -0.47 6.77 -3.02
C ASP A 53 -0.69 5.65 -4.05
N LYS A 54 -1.26 5.99 -5.20
CA LYS A 54 -1.49 5.02 -6.28
C LYS A 54 -0.20 4.58 -6.94
N SER A 55 0.77 5.48 -7.11
CA SER A 55 2.08 5.11 -7.66
C SER A 55 2.87 4.30 -6.64
N TYR A 56 2.82 4.68 -5.36
CA TYR A 56 3.43 3.89 -4.29
C TYR A 56 2.88 2.47 -4.25
N SER A 57 1.55 2.29 -4.25
CA SER A 57 0.91 0.97 -4.30
C SER A 57 1.34 0.18 -5.54
N CYS A 58 1.39 0.81 -6.72
CA CYS A 58 1.83 0.18 -7.95
C CYS A 58 3.27 -0.34 -7.86
N TRP A 59 4.20 0.49 -7.36
CA TRP A 59 5.60 0.08 -7.17
C TRP A 59 5.75 -0.99 -6.09
N MET A 60 4.92 -0.98 -5.06
CA MET A 60 4.87 -2.09 -4.10
C MET A 60 4.49 -3.40 -4.81
N ALA A 61 3.46 -3.40 -5.66
CA ALA A 61 3.08 -4.59 -6.43
C ALA A 61 4.21 -5.08 -7.36
N TYR A 62 5.02 -4.18 -7.92
CA TYR A 62 6.21 -4.58 -8.67
C TYR A 62 7.19 -5.41 -7.82
N PHE A 63 7.46 -5.00 -6.59
CA PHE A 63 8.30 -5.78 -5.68
C PHE A 63 7.64 -7.09 -5.27
N GLU A 64 6.34 -7.09 -4.98
CA GLU A 64 5.60 -8.32 -4.67
C GLU A 64 5.64 -9.35 -5.83
N LEU A 65 5.63 -8.88 -7.08
CA LEU A 65 5.80 -9.75 -8.25
C LEU A 65 7.21 -10.36 -8.31
N LYS A 66 8.24 -9.61 -7.92
CA LYS A 66 9.62 -10.10 -7.84
C LYS A 66 9.82 -11.09 -6.69
N ASP A 67 9.18 -10.84 -5.55
CA ASP A 67 9.18 -11.77 -4.43
C ASP A 67 8.51 -13.09 -4.84
N LEU A 68 7.39 -13.03 -5.58
CA LEU A 68 6.76 -14.23 -6.16
C LEU A 68 7.67 -14.95 -7.16
N GLU A 69 8.43 -14.23 -7.98
CA GLU A 69 9.41 -14.84 -8.89
C GLU A 69 10.52 -15.60 -8.14
N GLU A 70 10.85 -15.18 -6.92
CA GLU A 70 11.78 -15.89 -6.04
C GLU A 70 11.13 -17.10 -5.34
N GLU A 71 9.87 -17.00 -4.94
CA GLU A 71 9.14 -18.04 -4.20
C GLU A 71 8.66 -19.21 -5.08
N MET A 72 8.30 -18.97 -6.34
CA MET A 72 7.71 -19.97 -7.23
C MET A 72 8.44 -20.13 -8.58
N THR A 73 8.08 -21.18 -9.32
CA THR A 73 8.68 -21.42 -10.64
C THR A 73 8.22 -20.38 -11.66
N GLN A 74 9.08 -20.03 -12.62
CA GLN A 74 8.76 -19.05 -13.66
C GLN A 74 7.47 -19.39 -14.43
N GLU A 75 7.18 -20.68 -14.64
CA GLU A 75 5.98 -21.16 -15.33
C GLU A 75 4.69 -20.84 -14.55
N ASP A 76 4.74 -20.96 -13.22
CA ASP A 76 3.61 -20.66 -12.35
C ASP A 76 3.34 -19.15 -12.29
N VAL A 77 4.41 -18.34 -12.22
CA VAL A 77 4.32 -16.87 -12.27
C VAL A 77 3.72 -16.43 -13.61
N GLU A 78 4.19 -17.00 -14.72
CA GLU A 78 3.65 -16.70 -16.04
C GLU A 78 2.15 -17.02 -16.15
N LYS A 79 1.75 -18.18 -15.63
CA LYS A 79 0.34 -18.58 -15.61
C LYS A 79 -0.49 -17.62 -14.76
N PHE A 80 0.02 -17.19 -13.61
CA PHE A 80 -0.61 -16.20 -12.75
C PHE A 80 -0.80 -14.86 -13.47
N VAL A 81 0.25 -14.33 -14.10
CA VAL A 81 0.19 -13.08 -14.86
C VAL A 81 -0.81 -13.17 -16.02
N ARG A 82 -0.87 -14.31 -16.72
CA ARG A 82 -1.88 -14.56 -17.78
C ARG A 82 -3.30 -14.57 -17.22
N GLN A 83 -3.51 -15.14 -16.02
CA GLN A 83 -4.81 -15.21 -15.39
C GLN A 83 -5.32 -13.84 -14.92
N ALA A 84 -4.43 -12.95 -14.48
CA ALA A 84 -4.80 -11.61 -14.04
C ALA A 84 -5.41 -10.75 -15.17
N GLY A 85 -5.03 -10.98 -16.43
CA GLY A 85 -5.71 -10.40 -17.59
C GLY A 85 -5.55 -8.88 -17.75
N GLY A 86 -4.59 -8.25 -17.05
CA GLY A 86 -4.24 -6.83 -17.22
C GLY A 86 -3.48 -6.24 -16.02
N VAL A 87 -2.74 -5.14 -16.24
CA VAL A 87 -1.83 -4.55 -15.24
C VAL A 87 -2.54 -4.10 -13.95
N LYS A 88 -3.69 -3.42 -14.07
CA LYS A 88 -4.48 -2.99 -12.90
C LYS A 88 -5.02 -4.17 -12.08
N ALA A 89 -5.46 -5.23 -12.76
CA ALA A 89 -5.94 -6.42 -12.10
C ALA A 89 -4.79 -7.19 -11.44
N LEU A 90 -3.64 -7.26 -12.12
CA LEU A 90 -2.42 -7.86 -11.61
C LEU A 90 -1.97 -7.19 -10.30
N ILE A 91 -1.90 -5.86 -10.27
CA ILE A 91 -1.56 -5.10 -9.05
C ILE A 91 -2.49 -5.45 -7.88
N ASN A 92 -3.80 -5.49 -8.11
CA ASN A 92 -4.77 -5.85 -7.08
C ASN A 92 -4.63 -7.30 -6.62
N CYS A 93 -4.33 -8.22 -7.54
CA CYS A 93 -4.11 -9.63 -7.22
C CYS A 93 -2.84 -9.84 -6.39
N LEU A 94 -1.76 -9.13 -6.71
CA LEU A 94 -0.47 -9.17 -5.98
C LEU A 94 -0.66 -8.72 -4.54
N HIS A 95 -1.25 -7.54 -4.33
CA HIS A 95 -1.59 -7.06 -2.99
C HIS A 95 -2.54 -8.01 -2.23
N GLY A 96 -3.44 -8.67 -2.96
CA GLY A 96 -4.33 -9.68 -2.38
C GLY A 96 -3.57 -10.89 -1.84
N ILE A 97 -2.60 -11.40 -2.59
CA ILE A 97 -1.78 -12.55 -2.19
C ILE A 97 -0.91 -12.19 -0.99
N THR A 98 -0.21 -11.06 -1.02
CA THR A 98 0.65 -10.64 0.10
C THR A 98 -0.15 -10.38 1.37
N ALA A 99 -1.34 -9.77 1.25
CA ALA A 99 -2.25 -9.61 2.38
C ALA A 99 -2.74 -10.96 2.94
N MET A 100 -2.97 -11.96 2.07
CA MET A 100 -3.35 -13.32 2.49
C MET A 100 -2.19 -14.04 3.18
N GLN A 101 -0.98 -13.95 2.65
CA GLN A 101 0.25 -14.51 3.25
C GLN A 101 0.49 -13.91 4.64
N LYS A 102 0.50 -12.58 4.76
CA LYS A 102 0.66 -11.89 6.04
C LYS A 102 -0.41 -12.28 7.07
N LYS A 103 -1.67 -12.41 6.64
CA LYS A 103 -2.76 -12.87 7.51
C LYS A 103 -2.59 -14.33 7.94
N GLN A 104 -2.02 -15.18 7.09
CA GLN A 104 -1.71 -16.56 7.41
C GLN A 104 -0.57 -16.63 8.44
N GLU A 105 0.47 -15.84 8.27
CA GLU A 105 1.55 -15.70 9.24
C GLU A 105 1.03 -15.23 10.60
N GLU A 106 0.22 -14.17 10.63
CA GLU A 106 -0.40 -13.67 11.88
C GLU A 106 -1.29 -14.73 12.56
N LYS A 107 -1.94 -15.62 11.80
CA LYS A 107 -2.72 -16.73 12.36
C LYS A 107 -1.81 -17.84 12.90
N ALA A 108 -0.67 -18.09 12.27
CA ALA A 108 0.31 -19.07 12.73
C ALA A 108 1.03 -18.61 14.01
N THR A 109 1.25 -17.30 14.19
CA THR A 109 1.91 -16.75 15.38
C THR A 109 0.95 -16.53 16.56
N ARG A 110 -0.37 -16.57 16.36
CA ARG A 110 -1.35 -16.47 17.47
C ARG A 110 -1.59 -17.87 18.07
N PRO A 111 -1.10 -18.17 19.29
CA PRO A 111 -1.60 -19.34 20.00
C PRO A 111 -3.09 -19.15 20.24
N VAL A 112 -3.86 -20.24 20.14
CA VAL A 112 -5.32 -20.31 20.32
C VAL A 112 -5.77 -19.38 21.45
N ALA A 113 -6.41 -18.28 21.09
CA ALA A 113 -7.01 -17.38 22.07
C ALA A 113 -8.23 -18.10 22.67
N LEU A 114 -8.09 -18.56 23.91
CA LEU A 114 -9.22 -18.92 24.75
C LEU A 114 -10.18 -17.73 24.85
N ASN A 115 -11.47 -18.01 24.64
CA ASN A 115 -12.56 -17.06 24.80
C ASN A 115 -12.41 -16.24 26.07
N GLY A 116 -12.16 -14.94 25.92
CA GLY A 116 -12.05 -13.97 27.00
C GLY A 116 -12.76 -12.69 26.58
N LYS A 117 -13.90 -12.45 27.23
CA LYS A 117 -14.79 -11.28 27.25
C LYS A 117 -14.24 -10.01 26.57
N THR A 118 -15.09 -9.42 25.73
CA THR A 118 -14.94 -8.08 25.13
C THR A 118 -14.53 -7.04 26.16
N ASP A 119 -13.24 -6.79 26.28
CA ASP A 119 -12.73 -5.64 26.99
C ASP A 119 -12.45 -4.54 25.97
N LYS A 120 -13.23 -3.47 26.05
CA LYS A 120 -13.02 -2.27 25.25
C LYS A 120 -11.70 -1.67 25.74
N ARG A 121 -10.60 -2.03 25.10
CA ARG A 121 -9.28 -1.45 25.40
C ARG A 121 -9.39 0.06 25.28
N ASN A 122 -9.41 0.74 26.42
CA ASN A 122 -9.36 2.18 26.47
C ASN A 122 -8.01 2.56 25.86
N PRO A 123 -7.96 3.38 24.79
CA PRO A 123 -6.70 3.69 24.09
C PRO A 123 -5.75 4.57 24.91
N PHE A 124 -6.15 4.96 26.12
CA PHE A 124 -5.41 5.86 26.99
C PHE A 124 -4.65 5.09 28.07
N PRO A 125 -3.37 5.43 28.29
CA PRO A 125 -2.63 4.94 29.46
C PRO A 125 -3.39 5.30 30.73
N VAL A 126 -3.55 4.32 31.63
CA VAL A 126 -4.06 4.59 32.98
C VAL A 126 -2.95 5.34 33.72
N PRO A 127 -3.19 6.55 34.23
CA PRO A 127 -2.16 7.30 34.94
C PRO A 127 -1.71 6.54 36.20
N ASP A 128 -0.41 6.60 36.50
CA ASP A 128 0.29 5.77 37.49
C ASP A 128 -0.15 5.95 38.96
N GLY A 129 -1.21 6.73 39.23
CA GLY A 129 -1.74 6.99 40.57
C GLY A 129 -0.82 7.82 41.47
N ILE A 130 0.35 8.21 40.98
CA ILE A 130 1.31 9.08 41.67
C ILE A 130 0.81 10.53 41.56
N PRO A 131 0.76 11.30 42.66
CA PRO A 131 0.44 12.72 42.58
C PRO A 131 1.50 13.43 41.73
N LYS A 132 1.06 14.30 40.81
CA LYS A 132 1.96 15.09 39.97
C LYS A 132 2.99 15.82 40.83
N SER A 133 4.22 15.89 40.33
CA SER A 133 5.26 16.71 40.93
C SER A 133 4.91 18.19 40.83
N GLN A 134 5.54 19.02 41.66
CA GLN A 134 5.25 20.45 41.68
C GLN A 134 5.67 21.15 40.37
N GLU A 135 6.78 20.72 39.78
CA GLU A 135 7.27 21.18 38.48
C GLU A 135 6.26 20.87 37.35
N GLU A 136 5.69 19.66 37.32
CA GLU A 136 4.67 19.29 36.32
C GLU A 136 3.37 20.10 36.46
N LEU A 137 3.05 20.56 37.67
CA LEU A 137 1.86 21.37 37.91
C LEU A 137 2.04 22.79 37.35
N GLU A 138 3.23 23.36 37.53
CA GLU A 138 3.60 24.69 37.02
C GLU A 138 3.68 24.70 35.49
N GLU A 139 4.29 23.69 34.87
CA GLU A 139 4.33 23.56 33.40
C GLU A 139 2.95 23.42 32.77
N GLU A 140 2.03 22.70 33.43
CA GLU A 140 0.64 22.57 32.96
C GLU A 140 -0.13 23.90 33.09
N GLU A 141 0.21 24.74 34.06
CA GLU A 141 -0.37 26.07 34.21
C GLU A 141 0.16 27.03 33.14
N GLU A 142 1.46 27.02 32.87
CA GLU A 142 2.11 27.86 31.86
C GLU A 142 1.73 27.47 30.42
N GLY A 143 1.55 26.18 30.15
CA GLY A 143 1.17 25.66 28.84
C GLY A 143 -0.31 25.82 28.47
N ARG A 144 -1.15 26.33 29.38
CA ARG A 144 -2.60 26.46 29.15
C ARG A 144 -2.93 27.65 28.24
N MET A 145 -3.84 27.40 27.30
CA MET A 145 -4.42 28.48 26.49
C MET A 145 -5.20 29.47 27.39
N PRO A 146 -5.19 30.77 27.05
CA PRO A 146 -5.92 31.76 27.82
C PRO A 146 -7.40 31.45 27.84
N ASP A 147 -7.95 31.38 29.06
CA ASP A 147 -9.34 31.02 29.27
C ASP A 147 -10.29 32.19 29.00
N SER A 148 -11.48 31.84 28.52
CA SER A 148 -12.62 32.75 28.52
C SER A 148 -13.07 33.09 29.96
N PRO A 149 -13.69 34.26 30.18
CA PRO A 149 -14.22 34.62 31.50
C PRO A 149 -15.26 33.61 32.03
N PHE A 150 -16.00 32.96 31.14
CA PHE A 150 -17.01 31.94 31.51
C PHE A 150 -16.38 30.63 31.99
N THR A 151 -15.33 30.13 31.30
CA THR A 151 -14.62 28.92 31.72
C THR A 151 -13.86 29.12 33.03
N ARG A 152 -13.33 30.33 33.27
CA ARG A 152 -12.75 30.71 34.56
C ARG A 152 -13.77 30.67 35.70
N LEU A 153 -14.99 31.18 35.46
CA LEU A 153 -16.08 31.12 36.44
C LEU A 153 -16.46 29.68 36.77
N LEU A 154 -16.65 28.83 35.76
CA LEU A 154 -17.00 27.41 35.96
C LEU A 154 -15.96 26.66 36.80
N ARG A 155 -14.67 26.94 36.62
CA ARG A 155 -13.61 26.35 37.47
C ARG A 155 -13.66 26.84 38.91
N SER A 156 -13.87 28.14 39.13
CA SER A 156 -13.99 28.69 40.49
C SER A 156 -15.20 28.15 41.25
N MET A 157 -16.26 27.76 40.53
CA MET A 157 -17.50 27.24 41.10
C MET A 157 -17.55 25.71 41.15
N GLY A 158 -16.74 25.03 40.34
CA GLY A 158 -16.62 23.57 40.30
C GLY A 158 -15.82 23.06 41.49
N LYS A 159 -16.51 22.79 42.60
CA LYS A 159 -15.85 22.39 43.85
C LYS A 159 -15.15 21.03 43.78
N LEU A 160 -15.51 20.15 42.85
CA LEU A 160 -14.93 18.81 42.72
C LEU A 160 -14.88 18.37 41.24
N PRO A 161 -13.86 17.60 40.81
CA PRO A 161 -13.83 16.99 39.48
C PRO A 161 -15.06 16.10 39.23
N ALA A 162 -15.50 15.99 37.97
CA ALA A 162 -16.69 15.19 37.62
C ALA A 162 -16.61 13.69 37.98
N TRP A 163 -15.40 13.18 38.21
CA TRP A 163 -15.14 11.79 38.61
C TRP A 163 -15.03 11.61 40.13
N TYR A 164 -15.02 12.69 40.91
CA TYR A 164 -14.90 12.64 42.37
C TYR A 164 -16.27 12.86 43.02
N SER A 165 -16.80 11.84 43.69
CA SER A 165 -17.96 11.94 44.56
C SER A 165 -17.47 11.97 46.00
N GLN A 166 -17.78 13.04 46.73
CA GLN A 166 -17.43 13.13 48.15
C GLN A 166 -18.18 12.01 48.90
N PRO A 167 -17.48 11.14 49.64
CA PRO A 167 -18.14 10.10 50.41
C PRO A 167 -19.06 10.75 51.46
N PRO A 168 -20.27 10.21 51.71
CA PRO A 168 -21.21 10.81 52.64
C PRO A 168 -20.62 10.85 54.05
N ASP A 169 -20.78 12.00 54.71
CA ASP A 169 -20.40 12.18 56.12
C ASP A 169 -21.21 11.18 56.95
N HIS A 170 -20.55 10.15 57.46
CA HIS A 170 -21.15 9.26 58.45
C HIS A 170 -20.99 9.95 59.79
N GLU A 171 -22.07 10.57 60.27
CA GLU A 171 -22.14 11.01 61.66
C GLU A 171 -22.04 9.77 62.55
N THR A 172 -20.91 9.62 63.23
CA THR A 172 -20.76 8.67 64.35
C THR A 172 -21.34 9.30 65.61
N ASP A 173 -22.44 8.74 66.09
CA ASP A 173 -22.95 8.87 67.47
C ASP A 173 -22.19 7.91 68.41
#